data_AF-A0A535ZYQ3-F1
#
_entry.id   AF-A0A535ZYQ3-F1
#
_cell.length_a   1.000
_cell.length_b   1.000
_cell.length_c   1.000
_cell.angle_alpha   90.00
_cell.angle_beta   90.00
_cell.angle_gamma   90.00
#
_symmetry.space_group_name_H-M   'P 1'
#
loop_
_entity.id
_entity.type
_entity.pdbx_description
1 polymer ?
#
loop_
_entity_poly.entity_id
_entity_poly.type
_entity_poly.pdbx_seq_one_letter_code
_entity_poly.pdbx_strand_id
1 'polypeptide(L)'
;MRITHRLAKPLPGKIPVLVGTGILVLGLLALSLLLSLSRTSHVAIASNKALHPFTITSPNFRDGGPLSQKNEFNQFGCTGSNLAPELNWTNVPAGTKSFAMLMSDYDAPVAGGFHHWIVYNIPAGARELEGNHAFTEGTTSFGFMGYGGPCPPPTGETHHYLFLLYA
;
A
#
# COMPACT_ATOMS: atom_id res chain seq x y z
N MET A 1 4.20 -1.69 -3.42
CA MET A 1 3.66 -0.45 -4.02
C MET A 1 3.69 -0.58 -5.54
N ARG A 2 2.55 -0.57 -6.24
CA ARG A 2 2.49 -0.67 -7.71
C ARG A 2 1.76 0.54 -8.32
N ILE A 3 2.54 1.34 -9.06
CA ILE A 3 2.31 2.09 -10.31
C ILE A 3 1.22 3.18 -10.39
N THR A 4 1.64 4.35 -10.90
CA THR A 4 0.92 5.05 -11.97
C THR A 4 1.91 5.49 -13.06
N HIS A 5 1.71 5.04 -14.31
CA HIS A 5 2.14 5.76 -15.50
C HIS A 5 0.90 5.92 -16.38
N ARG A 6 0.29 7.11 -16.30
CA ARG A 6 -0.78 7.55 -17.20
C ARG A 6 -0.14 8.25 -18.39
N LEU A 7 -0.39 7.73 -19.60
CA LEU A 7 -0.33 8.51 -20.83
C LEU A 7 -1.60 9.38 -20.91
N ALA A 8 -1.44 10.70 -21.09
CA ALA A 8 -2.29 11.55 -21.95
C ALA A 8 -2.06 13.04 -21.67
N LYS A 9 -1.74 13.82 -22.71
CA LYS A 9 -2.33 15.14 -22.89
C LYS A 9 -2.30 15.58 -24.36
N PRO A 10 -3.47 15.83 -24.96
CA PRO A 10 -3.60 16.94 -25.89
C PRO A 10 -4.66 17.96 -25.43
N LEU A 11 -4.24 19.22 -25.55
CA LEU A 11 -4.91 20.54 -25.71
C LEU A 11 -6.39 20.73 -25.33
N PRO A 12 -6.72 21.96 -24.86
CA PRO A 12 -7.50 22.80 -25.78
C PRO A 12 -7.04 24.27 -25.81
N GLY A 13 -7.09 24.87 -27.00
CA GLY A 13 -7.19 26.30 -27.19
C GLY A 13 -8.61 26.69 -27.61
N LYS A 14 -9.12 27.83 -27.13
CA LYS A 14 -10.14 28.66 -27.77
C LYS A 14 -10.02 30.14 -27.33
N ILE A 15 -9.72 30.99 -28.33
CA ILE A 15 -10.29 32.31 -28.71
C ILE A 15 -10.55 33.39 -27.63
N PRO A 16 -10.02 34.62 -27.78
CA PRO A 16 -10.49 35.79 -27.05
C PRO A 16 -11.58 36.56 -27.82
N VAL A 17 -12.59 37.06 -27.10
CA VAL A 17 -13.60 38.02 -27.60
C VAL A 17 -13.28 39.40 -27.05
N LEU A 18 -13.28 40.39 -27.96
CA LEU A 18 -13.00 41.81 -27.75
C LEU A 18 -14.31 42.57 -27.49
N VAL A 19 -14.40 43.29 -26.37
CA VAL A 19 -15.36 44.38 -26.12
C VAL A 19 -14.62 45.36 -25.19
N GLY A 20 -14.31 46.62 -25.52
CA GLY A 20 -15.18 47.68 -26.02
C GLY A 20 -15.31 48.71 -24.90
N THR A 21 -14.49 49.77 -24.93
CA THR A 21 -14.37 50.82 -23.92
C THR A 21 -15.53 51.83 -23.98
N GLY A 22 -15.94 52.37 -22.83
CA GLY A 22 -16.96 53.43 -22.73
C GLY A 22 -16.96 54.14 -21.36
N ILE A 23 -16.81 55.46 -21.40
CA ILE A 23 -16.40 56.41 -20.35
C ILE A 23 -17.54 56.82 -19.37
N LEU A 24 -17.18 56.89 -18.07
CA LEU A 24 -17.41 57.94 -17.05
C LEU A 24 -18.81 58.59 -16.88
N VAL A 25 -19.38 58.50 -15.66
CA VAL A 25 -20.24 59.55 -15.07
C VAL A 25 -19.93 59.68 -13.56
N LEU A 26 -19.52 60.87 -13.15
CA LEU A 26 -19.38 61.32 -11.75
C LEU A 26 -20.76 61.63 -11.14
N GLY A 27 -21.01 61.22 -9.90
CA GLY A 27 -22.24 61.53 -9.18
C GLY A 27 -22.11 61.35 -7.66
N LEU A 28 -22.54 62.37 -6.91
CA LEU A 28 -22.21 62.70 -5.53
C LEU A 28 -22.78 61.76 -4.43
N LEU A 29 -22.03 61.71 -3.32
CA LEU A 29 -22.46 61.67 -1.90
C LEU A 29 -23.85 61.08 -1.57
N ALA A 30 -23.87 59.88 -0.96
CA ALA A 30 -24.88 59.52 0.02
C ALA A 30 -24.31 58.57 1.08
N LEU A 31 -24.41 59.06 2.32
CA LEU A 31 -24.05 58.44 3.59
C LEU A 31 -24.95 57.24 3.89
N SER A 32 -24.41 56.02 4.00
CA SER A 32 -25.13 54.89 4.63
C SER A 32 -24.18 53.81 5.17
N LEU A 33 -23.97 53.89 6.49
CA LEU A 33 -23.87 52.79 7.45
C LEU A 33 -23.60 51.37 6.90
N LEU A 34 -22.33 50.95 6.92
CA LEU A 34 -21.95 49.54 6.84
C LEU A 34 -20.86 49.29 7.88
N LEU A 35 -21.26 48.90 9.10
CA LEU A 35 -20.37 48.16 9.98
C LEU A 35 -20.13 46.79 9.31
N SER A 36 -19.12 46.72 8.46
CA SER A 36 -18.63 45.43 7.98
C SER A 36 -17.97 44.74 9.18
N LEU A 37 -18.70 43.80 9.81
CA LEU A 37 -18.06 42.77 10.61
C LEU A 37 -17.17 41.96 9.67
N SER A 38 -15.90 42.32 9.61
CA SER A 38 -14.86 41.50 9.00
C SER A 38 -14.77 40.20 9.81
N ARG A 39 -15.58 39.19 9.44
CA ARG A 39 -15.33 37.81 9.86
C ARG A 39 -14.01 37.42 9.19
N THR A 40 -12.91 37.54 9.93
CA THR A 40 -11.67 36.86 9.58
C THR A 40 -11.97 35.37 9.60
N SER A 41 -12.24 34.79 8.43
CA SER A 41 -12.27 33.35 8.25
C SER A 41 -10.87 32.85 8.57
N HIS A 42 -10.68 32.37 9.80
CA HIS A 42 -9.52 31.56 10.11
C HIS A 42 -9.67 30.26 9.32
N VAL A 43 -9.01 30.21 8.16
CA VAL A 43 -8.75 28.95 7.48
C VAL A 43 -7.86 28.16 8.41
N ALA A 44 -8.45 27.23 9.15
CA ALA A 44 -7.69 26.22 9.89
C ALA A 44 -6.96 25.39 8.83
N ILE A 45 -5.68 25.66 8.62
CA ILE A 45 -4.80 24.78 7.86
C ILE A 45 -4.72 23.51 8.68
N ALA A 46 -5.50 22.49 8.29
CA ALA A 46 -5.38 21.17 8.85
C ALA A 46 -3.93 20.74 8.71
N SER A 47 -3.26 20.51 9.84
CA SER A 47 -1.90 19.98 9.87
C SER A 47 -1.90 18.69 9.06
N ASN A 48 -1.13 18.67 7.98
CA ASN A 48 -0.86 17.47 7.22
C ASN A 48 0.04 16.60 8.11
N LYS A 49 -0.55 15.93 9.13
CA LYS A 49 0.15 14.87 9.85
C LYS A 49 0.61 13.91 8.76
N ALA A 50 1.92 13.80 8.57
CA ALA A 50 2.49 12.79 7.70
C ALA A 50 1.83 11.46 8.07
N LEU A 51 1.02 10.92 7.17
CA LEU A 51 0.45 9.60 7.36
C LEU A 51 1.63 8.65 7.35
N HIS A 52 1.98 8.13 8.52
CA HIS A 52 2.92 7.02 8.60
C HIS A 52 2.16 5.79 8.11
N PRO A 53 2.47 5.26 6.92
CA PRO A 53 1.70 4.17 6.35
C PRO A 53 1.85 2.93 7.22
N PHE A 54 0.76 2.18 7.37
CA PHE A 54 0.83 0.81 7.89
C PHE A 54 1.79 0.02 7.00
N THR A 55 2.90 -0.43 7.58
CA THR A 55 4.04 -0.95 6.82
C THR A 55 4.48 -2.28 7.39
N ILE A 56 4.73 -3.25 6.52
CA ILE A 56 5.40 -4.52 6.81
C ILE A 56 6.82 -4.48 6.23
N THR A 57 7.78 -5.05 6.95
CA THR A 57 9.21 -5.06 6.65
C THR A 57 9.84 -6.38 7.08
N SER A 58 11.05 -6.68 6.59
CA SER A 58 11.87 -7.78 7.07
C SER A 58 13.29 -7.27 7.34
N PRO A 59 13.99 -7.74 8.38
CA PRO A 59 15.41 -7.49 8.52
C PRO A 59 16.26 -8.34 7.56
N ASN A 60 15.69 -9.38 6.94
CA ASN A 60 16.45 -10.32 6.11
C ASN A 60 16.47 -9.93 4.63
N PHE A 61 15.56 -9.06 4.18
CA PHE A 61 15.51 -8.56 2.82
C PHE A 61 14.77 -7.22 2.76
N ARG A 62 15.08 -6.44 1.73
CA ARG A 62 14.35 -5.19 1.40
C ARG A 62 13.20 -5.48 0.45
N ASP A 63 12.22 -4.57 0.39
CA ASP A 63 11.20 -4.60 -0.66
C ASP A 63 11.85 -4.62 -2.06
N GLY A 64 11.37 -5.49 -2.94
CA GLY A 64 11.95 -5.79 -4.25
C GLY A 64 13.34 -6.46 -4.21
N GLY A 65 13.85 -6.84 -3.04
CA GLY A 65 15.08 -7.61 -2.89
C GLY A 65 14.86 -9.12 -3.04
N PRO A 66 15.94 -9.89 -3.27
CA PRO A 66 15.84 -11.34 -3.33
C PRO A 66 15.56 -11.94 -1.94
N LEU A 67 14.78 -13.02 -1.91
CA LEU A 67 14.71 -13.91 -0.75
C LEU A 67 15.97 -14.79 -0.69
N SER A 68 16.39 -15.11 0.53
CA SER A 68 17.56 -15.97 0.73
C SER A 68 17.21 -17.46 0.53
N GLN A 69 18.22 -18.31 0.34
CA GLN A 69 18.04 -19.76 0.28
C GLN A 69 17.42 -20.35 1.57
N LYS A 70 17.48 -19.64 2.71
CA LYS A 70 16.76 -20.06 3.91
C LYS A 70 15.25 -20.06 3.70
N ASN A 71 14.74 -19.15 2.88
CA ASN A 71 13.32 -18.97 2.61
C ASN A 71 12.84 -19.80 1.43
N GLU A 72 13.73 -20.23 0.53
CA GLU A 72 13.41 -21.14 -0.59
C GLU A 72 12.82 -22.46 -0.07
N PHE A 73 11.92 -23.07 -0.85
CA PHE A 73 11.36 -24.38 -0.54
C PHE A 73 12.43 -25.46 -0.54
N ASN A 74 12.14 -26.60 0.09
CA ASN A 74 13.08 -27.72 0.24
C ASN A 74 12.59 -29.01 -0.46
N GLN A 75 11.59 -28.89 -1.33
CA GLN A 75 11.07 -29.98 -2.16
C GLN A 75 10.96 -29.53 -3.61
N PHE A 76 10.45 -30.42 -4.48
CA PHE A 76 10.26 -30.16 -5.92
C PHE A 76 11.52 -29.74 -6.68
N GLY A 77 12.68 -30.21 -6.23
CA GLY A 77 13.98 -29.89 -6.82
C GLY A 77 14.64 -28.64 -6.25
N CYS A 78 13.96 -27.89 -5.40
CA CYS A 78 14.53 -26.80 -4.62
C CYS A 78 15.25 -27.32 -3.36
N THR A 79 16.25 -26.57 -2.90
CA THR A 79 17.21 -27.01 -1.86
C THR A 79 17.32 -26.06 -0.68
N GLY A 80 16.36 -25.14 -0.57
CA GLY A 80 16.28 -24.19 0.51
C GLY A 80 16.05 -24.81 1.88
N SER A 81 15.99 -23.97 2.92
CA SER A 81 15.67 -24.43 4.28
C SER A 81 14.16 -24.40 4.59
N ASN A 82 13.33 -23.87 3.69
CA ASN A 82 11.90 -23.65 3.87
C ASN A 82 11.52 -22.97 5.20
N LEU A 83 12.30 -21.97 5.61
CA LEU A 83 12.03 -21.18 6.80
C LEU A 83 11.29 -19.91 6.41
N ALA A 84 10.16 -19.66 7.06
CA ALA A 84 9.41 -18.43 6.87
C ALA A 84 10.29 -17.21 7.16
N PRO A 85 10.20 -16.14 6.35
CA PRO A 85 10.92 -14.92 6.62
C PRO A 85 10.43 -14.25 7.90
N GLU A 86 11.35 -13.61 8.63
CA GLU A 86 10.98 -12.73 9.72
C GLU A 86 10.28 -11.49 9.15
N LEU A 87 9.08 -11.19 9.66
CA LEU A 87 8.25 -10.08 9.21
C LEU A 87 7.84 -9.22 10.40
N ASN A 88 8.07 -7.92 10.28
CA ASN A 88 7.79 -6.90 11.29
C ASN A 88 6.88 -5.82 10.72
N TRP A 89 5.98 -5.25 11.53
CA TRP A 89 5.12 -4.16 11.08
C TRP A 89 4.95 -3.02 12.07
N THR A 90 4.73 -1.83 11.51
CA THR A 90 4.61 -0.57 12.25
C THR A 90 3.44 0.26 11.73
N ASN A 91 3.04 1.27 12.51
CA ASN A 91 1.92 2.18 12.20
C ASN A 91 0.58 1.44 12.01
N VAL A 92 0.30 0.51 12.92
CA VAL A 92 -0.95 -0.26 12.95
C VAL A 92 -2.16 0.68 13.03
N PRO A 93 -3.17 0.52 12.16
CA PRO A 93 -4.39 1.32 12.21
C PRO A 93 -5.12 1.25 13.56
N ALA A 94 -5.64 2.39 14.02
CA ALA A 94 -6.44 2.42 15.24
C ALA A 94 -7.70 1.54 15.08
N GLY A 95 -7.99 0.73 16.10
CA GLY A 95 -9.16 -0.15 16.09
C GLY A 95 -8.91 -1.56 15.53
N THR A 96 -7.71 -1.85 15.00
CA THR A 96 -7.26 -3.19 14.59
C THR A 96 -7.63 -4.23 15.67
N LYS A 97 -8.30 -5.31 15.26
CA LYS A 97 -8.75 -6.39 16.18
C LYS A 97 -7.91 -7.66 16.06
N SER A 98 -7.37 -7.89 14.87
CA SER A 98 -6.45 -8.97 14.54
C SER A 98 -5.77 -8.62 13.23
N PHE A 99 -4.73 -9.38 12.87
CA PHE A 99 -4.13 -9.30 11.55
C PHE A 99 -4.35 -10.59 10.77
N ALA A 100 -4.24 -10.47 9.44
CA ALA A 100 -4.04 -11.58 8.53
C ALA A 100 -2.88 -11.25 7.58
N MET A 101 -2.14 -12.27 7.16
CA MET A 101 -1.01 -12.14 6.24
C MET A 101 -1.13 -13.18 5.13
N LEU A 102 -0.88 -12.73 3.90
CA LEU A 102 -0.86 -13.58 2.72
C LEU A 102 0.45 -13.38 1.97
N MET A 103 1.16 -14.47 1.68
CA MET A 103 2.26 -14.50 0.73
C MET A 103 1.77 -15.11 -0.59
N SER A 104 1.84 -14.37 -1.69
CA SER A 104 1.37 -14.82 -3.01
C SER A 104 2.36 -14.53 -4.13
N ASP A 105 2.46 -15.48 -5.05
CA ASP A 105 3.17 -15.38 -6.31
C ASP A 105 2.15 -15.32 -7.44
N TYR A 106 2.01 -14.16 -8.09
CA TYR A 106 1.12 -13.99 -9.24
C TYR A 106 1.83 -14.14 -10.58
N ASP A 107 3.14 -14.38 -10.56
CA ASP A 107 3.92 -14.70 -11.77
C ASP A 107 3.87 -16.22 -12.06
N ALA A 108 3.51 -17.03 -11.06
CA ALA A 108 3.21 -18.45 -11.25
C ALA A 108 2.14 -18.68 -12.34
N PRO A 109 2.31 -19.68 -13.23
CA PRO A 109 1.40 -19.96 -14.34
C PRO A 109 0.12 -20.69 -13.87
N VAL A 110 -0.54 -20.15 -12.84
CA VAL A 110 -1.76 -20.68 -12.23
C VAL A 110 -2.80 -19.56 -12.14
N ALA A 111 -4.02 -19.83 -12.57
CA ALA A 111 -5.11 -18.85 -12.49
C ALA A 111 -5.36 -18.44 -11.03
N GLY A 112 -5.26 -17.14 -10.74
CA GLY A 112 -5.40 -16.60 -9.38
C GLY A 112 -4.09 -16.55 -8.57
N GLY A 113 -2.98 -17.01 -9.14
CA GLY A 113 -1.67 -17.03 -8.48
C GLY A 113 -1.45 -18.27 -7.60
N PHE A 114 -0.30 -18.30 -6.95
CA PHE A 114 0.14 -19.37 -6.07
C PHE A 114 0.35 -18.81 -4.65
N HIS A 115 -0.44 -19.30 -3.68
CA HIS A 115 -0.41 -18.81 -2.31
C HIS A 115 0.56 -19.66 -1.48
N HIS A 116 1.66 -19.04 -1.08
CA HIS A 116 2.79 -19.67 -0.40
C HIS A 116 2.63 -19.73 1.12
N TRP A 117 1.90 -18.78 1.70
CA TRP A 117 1.68 -18.73 3.14
C TRP A 117 0.40 -17.94 3.44
N ILE A 118 -0.47 -18.49 4.28
CA ILE A 118 -1.73 -17.87 4.69
C ILE A 118 -1.78 -17.92 6.21
N VAL A 119 -1.84 -16.75 6.86
CA VAL A 119 -1.88 -16.63 8.32
C VAL A 119 -3.00 -15.69 8.72
N TYR A 120 -3.80 -16.07 9.72
CA TYR A 120 -4.90 -15.25 10.22
C TYR A 120 -5.08 -15.43 11.72
N ASN A 121 -5.98 -14.65 12.33
CA ASN A 121 -6.15 -14.57 13.78
C ASN A 121 -4.88 -14.14 14.52
N ILE A 122 -3.99 -13.39 13.87
CA ILE A 122 -2.81 -12.81 14.52
C ILE A 122 -3.30 -11.77 15.55
N PRO A 123 -2.84 -11.78 16.81
CA PRO A 123 -3.36 -10.87 17.83
C PRO A 123 -3.09 -9.40 17.49
N ALA A 124 -4.02 -8.49 17.80
CA ALA A 124 -3.86 -7.04 17.55
C ALA A 124 -2.59 -6.43 18.17
N GLY A 125 -2.07 -7.05 19.24
CA GLY A 125 -0.83 -6.62 19.91
C GLY A 125 0.45 -7.04 19.19
N ALA A 126 0.40 -8.03 18.29
CA ALA A 126 1.58 -8.52 17.59
C ALA A 126 2.17 -7.44 16.68
N ARG A 127 3.51 -7.39 16.61
CA ARG A 127 4.28 -6.51 15.72
C ARG A 127 5.23 -7.28 14.81
N GLU A 128 5.21 -8.59 14.95
CA GLU A 128 6.06 -9.52 14.23
C GLU A 128 5.33 -10.86 14.07
N LEU A 129 5.74 -11.61 13.06
CA LEU A 129 5.43 -13.03 12.92
C LEU A 129 6.66 -13.83 13.32
N GLU A 130 6.71 -14.22 14.59
CA GLU A 130 7.69 -15.17 15.12
C GLU A 130 7.01 -16.50 15.44
N GLY A 131 7.78 -17.59 15.45
CA GLY A 131 7.31 -18.97 15.66
C GLY A 131 6.72 -19.30 17.03
N ASN A 132 6.23 -18.31 17.81
CA ASN A 132 5.33 -18.54 18.94
C ASN A 132 3.88 -18.38 18.45
N HIS A 133 3.16 -19.49 18.38
CA HIS A 133 1.93 -19.59 17.58
C HIS A 133 0.73 -19.05 18.36
N ALA A 134 0.52 -17.74 18.32
CA ALA A 134 -0.75 -17.11 18.69
C ALA A 134 -1.63 -16.80 17.45
N PHE A 135 -1.41 -17.51 16.34
CA PHE A 135 -2.12 -17.33 15.06
C PHE A 135 -2.54 -18.68 14.47
N THR A 136 -3.35 -18.64 13.41
CA THR A 136 -3.78 -19.81 12.64
C THR A 136 -3.16 -19.79 11.25
N GLU A 137 -2.63 -20.92 10.81
CA GLU A 137 -2.14 -21.10 9.44
C GLU A 137 -3.23 -21.72 8.56
N GLY A 138 -3.38 -21.24 7.33
CA GLY A 138 -4.32 -21.77 6.34
C GLY A 138 -3.66 -22.76 5.37
N THR A 139 -4.49 -23.48 4.61
CA THR A 139 -4.03 -24.37 3.53
C THR A 139 -3.53 -23.55 2.34
N THR A 140 -2.30 -23.82 1.93
CA THR A 140 -1.62 -23.16 0.80
C THR A 140 -1.98 -23.78 -0.55
N SER A 141 -1.51 -23.18 -1.64
CA SER A 141 -1.61 -23.78 -2.99
C SER A 141 -0.81 -25.08 -3.13
N PHE A 142 0.11 -25.38 -2.20
CA PHE A 142 0.78 -26.69 -2.10
C PHE A 142 -0.13 -27.79 -1.54
N GLY A 143 -1.27 -27.45 -0.95
CA GLY A 143 -2.22 -28.40 -0.34
C GLY A 143 -1.95 -28.73 1.13
N PHE A 144 -0.98 -28.06 1.79
CA PHE A 144 -0.71 -28.22 3.22
C PHE A 144 -0.82 -26.88 3.97
N MET A 145 -0.95 -26.95 5.30
CA MET A 145 -0.94 -25.79 6.18
C MET A 145 0.49 -25.35 6.53
N GLY A 146 0.72 -24.05 6.53
CA GLY A 146 2.01 -23.45 6.91
C GLY A 146 2.79 -22.85 5.75
N TYR A 147 4.04 -22.46 6.01
CA TYR A 147 4.89 -21.82 5.01
C TYR A 147 5.44 -22.83 3.99
N GLY A 148 5.20 -22.55 2.70
CA GLY A 148 5.92 -23.18 1.59
C GLY A 148 6.68 -22.12 0.80
N GLY A 149 8.01 -22.22 0.78
CA GLY A 149 8.88 -21.23 0.16
C GLY A 149 8.79 -21.13 -1.37
N PRO A 150 9.46 -20.14 -1.97
CA PRO A 150 9.69 -20.06 -3.41
C PRO A 150 10.28 -21.35 -3.98
N CYS A 151 9.74 -21.81 -5.10
CA CYS A 151 10.34 -22.84 -5.94
C CYS A 151 9.86 -22.68 -7.39
N PRO A 152 10.27 -21.58 -8.07
CA PRO A 152 9.82 -21.32 -9.43
C PRO A 152 10.36 -22.40 -10.39
N PRO A 153 9.65 -22.68 -11.51
CA PRO A 153 10.16 -23.56 -12.54
C PRO A 153 11.55 -23.12 -13.04
N PRO A 154 12.41 -24.05 -13.51
CA PRO A 154 13.76 -23.73 -13.98
C PRO A 154 13.76 -23.11 -15.39
N THR A 155 12.89 -22.13 -15.63
CA THR A 155 12.81 -21.34 -16.89
C THR A 155 13.75 -20.15 -16.89
N GLY A 156 14.26 -19.75 -15.72
CA GLY A 156 15.10 -18.56 -15.53
C GLY A 156 14.31 -17.26 -15.33
N GLU A 157 12.98 -17.32 -15.32
CA GLU A 157 12.14 -16.17 -15.03
C GLU A 157 12.17 -15.83 -13.54
N THR A 158 12.16 -14.53 -13.22
CA THR A 158 12.10 -14.05 -11.84
C THR A 158 10.65 -13.90 -11.42
N HIS A 159 10.25 -14.64 -10.39
CA HIS A 159 8.94 -14.51 -9.75
C HIS A 159 9.00 -13.50 -8.60
N HIS A 160 7.89 -12.79 -8.38
CA HIS A 160 7.72 -11.82 -7.30
C HIS A 160 6.76 -12.35 -6.25
N TYR A 161 7.25 -12.44 -5.02
CA TYR A 161 6.48 -12.90 -3.87
C TYR A 161 5.97 -11.71 -3.06
N LEU A 162 4.66 -11.47 -3.10
CA LEU A 162 4.00 -10.38 -2.39
C LEU A 162 3.62 -10.80 -0.98
N PHE A 163 4.11 -10.08 0.02
CA PHE A 163 3.66 -10.18 1.41
C PHE A 163 2.62 -9.08 1.68
N LEU A 164 1.37 -9.49 1.90
CA LEU A 164 0.23 -8.61 2.15
C LEU A 164 -0.20 -8.76 3.60
N LEU A 165 -0.26 -7.65 4.34
CA LEU A 165 -0.70 -7.61 5.74
C LEU A 165 -2.00 -6.80 5.85
N TYR A 166 -2.98 -7.37 6.54
CA TYR A 166 -4.31 -6.82 6.78
C TYR A 166 -4.50 -6.57 8.28
N ALA A 167 -5.24 -5.52 8.65
CA ALA A 167 -5.47 -5.06 10.02
C ALA A 167 -6.92 -4.61 10.22
#